data_AF-A0A8C2JCJ8-F1
#
_entry.id   AF-A0A8C2JCJ8-F1
#
_cell.length_a   1.000
_cell.length_b   1.000
_cell.length_c   1.000
_cell.angle_alpha   90.00
_cell.angle_beta   90.00
_cell.angle_gamma   90.00
#
_symmetry.space_group_name_H-M   'P 1'
#
loop_
_entity.id
_entity.type
_entity.pdbx_description
1 polymer ?
#
loop_
_entity_poly.entity_id
_entity_poly.type
_entity_poly.pdbx_seq_one_letter_code
_entity_poly.pdbx_strand_id
1 'polypeptide(L)'
;MPIVDKLKEALKPGRKDSSDEGDLNKLLASSAKKVLLQKIEFEPASKGFSYQLETLKTKYVILNPKNDGAEFSDPPYVGHSDGIPAPQKMLFAGNKLSMKWERVYRVGAGLHNLGNTCFLNSTVQCLTYTPPLANYLLSKEHSRSCHQSGFCMICVMQNHIIQAFANTGNSIKPVSFIRDLKKIARHFRFGSQEDAHEFLRYTIDAMQKACLNGYPK
;
A
#
# COMPACT_ATOMS: atom_id res chain seq x y z
N MET A 1 1.30 -22.96 -19.96
CA MET A 1 1.30 -22.06 -21.13
C MET A 1 0.86 -20.66 -20.70
N PRO A 2 1.63 -19.62 -21.01
CA PRO A 2 1.21 -18.22 -20.91
C PRO A 2 -0.15 -17.98 -21.58
N ILE A 3 -0.97 -17.08 -21.02
CA ILE A 3 -2.27 -16.67 -21.57
C ILE A 3 -2.16 -16.22 -23.04
N VAL A 4 -1.05 -15.55 -23.37
CA VAL A 4 -0.74 -15.06 -24.72
C VAL A 4 -0.68 -16.20 -25.73
N ASP A 5 -0.11 -17.35 -25.35
CA ASP A 5 0.03 -18.48 -26.27
C ASP A 5 -1.31 -19.20 -26.48
N LYS A 6 -2.14 -19.30 -25.42
CA LYS A 6 -3.51 -19.83 -25.53
C LYS A 6 -4.39 -18.96 -26.45
N LEU A 7 -4.25 -17.64 -26.37
CA LEU A 7 -4.97 -16.70 -27.24
C LEU A 7 -4.51 -16.82 -28.70
N LYS A 8 -3.20 -16.95 -28.94
CA LYS A 8 -2.64 -17.15 -30.29
C LYS A 8 -3.13 -18.44 -30.93
N GLU A 9 -3.18 -19.55 -30.19
CA GLU A 9 -3.75 -20.81 -30.69
C GLU A 9 -5.24 -20.70 -30.99
N ALA A 10 -6.02 -20.01 -30.14
CA ALA A 10 -7.45 -19.80 -30.35
C ALA A 10 -7.77 -18.91 -31.58
N LEU A 11 -6.82 -18.07 -31.99
CA LEU A 11 -6.95 -17.15 -33.13
C LEU A 11 -6.42 -17.72 -34.45
N LYS A 12 -5.90 -18.96 -34.50
CA LYS A 12 -5.46 -19.58 -35.76
C LYS A 12 -6.66 -19.84 -36.67
N PRO A 13 -6.77 -19.18 -37.85
CA PRO A 13 -7.94 -19.31 -38.70
C PRO A 13 -7.95 -20.67 -39.40
N GLY A 14 -9.04 -21.43 -39.23
CA GLY A 14 -9.46 -22.46 -40.18
C GLY A 14 -9.95 -21.78 -41.46
N ARG A 15 -9.01 -21.44 -42.35
CA ARG A 15 -9.17 -21.13 -43.79
C ARG A 15 -10.57 -20.67 -44.24
N LYS A 16 -10.83 -19.35 -44.21
CA LYS A 16 -11.52 -18.64 -45.31
C LYS A 16 -11.37 -17.13 -45.15
N ASP A 17 -10.88 -16.49 -46.21
CA ASP A 17 -10.71 -15.05 -46.33
C ASP A 17 -12.06 -14.32 -46.31
N SER A 18 -12.23 -13.38 -45.39
CA SER A 18 -13.12 -12.24 -45.58
C SER A 18 -12.57 -11.02 -44.88
N SER A 19 -12.31 -9.98 -45.68
CA SER A 19 -11.80 -8.68 -45.31
C SER A 19 -12.85 -7.86 -44.55
N ASP A 20 -12.97 -8.08 -43.24
CA ASP A 20 -13.81 -7.23 -42.39
C ASP A 20 -13.20 -7.03 -40.99
N GLU A 21 -12.72 -5.82 -40.69
CA GLU A 21 -12.12 -5.45 -39.41
C GLU A 21 -13.09 -5.64 -38.23
N GLY A 22 -14.41 -5.58 -38.51
CA GLY A 22 -15.47 -5.86 -37.55
C GLY A 22 -15.51 -7.31 -37.06
N ASP A 23 -14.98 -8.25 -37.85
CA ASP A 23 -14.98 -9.67 -37.51
C ASP A 23 -13.82 -10.04 -36.57
N LEU A 24 -12.67 -9.38 -36.72
CA LEU A 24 -11.50 -9.62 -35.87
C LEU A 24 -11.76 -9.23 -34.41
N ASN A 25 -12.42 -8.10 -34.16
CA ASN A 25 -12.77 -7.67 -32.81
C ASN A 25 -13.76 -8.64 -32.12
N LYS A 26 -14.71 -9.20 -32.89
CA LYS A 26 -15.62 -10.24 -32.40
C LYS A 26 -14.93 -11.57 -32.13
N LEU A 27 -14.00 -11.97 -33.01
CA LEU A 27 -13.15 -13.15 -32.84
C LEU A 27 -12.25 -13.02 -31.61
N LEU A 28 -11.67 -11.84 -31.37
CA LEU A 28 -10.87 -11.57 -30.17
C LEU A 28 -11.72 -11.63 -28.90
N ALA A 29 -12.89 -10.97 -28.88
CA ALA A 29 -13.77 -10.96 -27.72
C ALA A 29 -14.29 -12.37 -27.37
N SER A 30 -14.67 -13.16 -28.37
CA SER A 30 -15.13 -14.54 -28.18
C SER A 30 -14.01 -15.48 -27.73
N SER A 31 -12.81 -15.36 -28.32
CA SER A 31 -11.63 -16.14 -27.94
C SER A 31 -11.13 -15.79 -26.54
N ALA A 32 -11.12 -14.50 -26.18
CA ALA A 32 -10.74 -14.03 -24.84
C ALA A 32 -11.70 -14.54 -23.77
N LYS A 33 -13.02 -14.53 -24.03
CA LYS A 33 -14.02 -15.08 -23.12
C LYS A 33 -13.77 -16.58 -22.85
N LYS A 34 -13.39 -17.35 -23.88
CA LYS A 34 -13.10 -18.78 -23.76
C LYS A 34 -11.83 -19.07 -22.95
N VAL A 35 -10.81 -18.20 -23.02
CA VAL A 35 -9.56 -18.35 -22.26
C VAL A 35 -9.69 -17.84 -20.82
N LEU A 36 -10.39 -16.73 -20.60
CA LEU A 36 -10.52 -16.07 -19.29
C LEU A 36 -11.54 -16.76 -18.37
N LEU A 37 -12.56 -17.41 -18.93
CA LEU A 37 -13.58 -18.13 -18.16
C LEU A 37 -13.24 -19.62 -17.95
N GLN A 38 -12.05 -20.08 -18.35
CA GLN A 38 -11.59 -21.41 -17.98
C GLN A 38 -11.46 -21.47 -16.46
N LYS A 39 -12.16 -22.44 -15.84
CA LYS A 39 -12.03 -22.75 -14.42
C LYS A 39 -10.58 -23.13 -14.15
N ILE A 40 -9.86 -22.26 -13.43
CA ILE A 40 -8.50 -22.53 -12.99
C ILE A 40 -8.62 -23.39 -11.75
N GLU A 41 -8.25 -24.66 -11.86
CA GLU A 41 -8.08 -25.52 -10.69
C GLU A 41 -6.75 -25.17 -10.05
N PHE A 42 -6.80 -24.78 -8.78
CA PHE A 42 -5.63 -24.45 -8.00
C PHE A 42 -4.86 -25.74 -7.68
N GLU A 43 -3.70 -25.90 -8.31
CA GLU A 43 -2.73 -26.92 -7.92
C GLU A 43 -1.64 -26.27 -7.05
N PRO A 44 -1.47 -26.71 -5.79
CA PRO A 44 -0.36 -26.29 -4.96
C PRO A 44 0.98 -26.63 -5.65
N ALA A 45 1.94 -25.70 -5.62
CA ALA A 45 3.27 -25.97 -6.13
C ALA A 45 3.90 -27.17 -5.39
N SER A 46 4.09 -28.27 -6.11
CA SER A 46 4.59 -29.55 -5.56
C SER A 46 6.10 -29.55 -5.29
N LYS A 47 6.83 -28.53 -5.74
CA LYS A 47 8.28 -28.41 -5.56
C LYS A 47 8.61 -27.13 -4.81
N GLY A 48 9.14 -27.29 -3.60
CA GLY A 48 9.66 -26.18 -2.81
C GLY A 48 10.82 -25.48 -3.51
N PHE A 49 11.02 -24.21 -3.16
CA PHE A 49 12.12 -23.36 -3.64
C PHE A 49 13.53 -23.95 -3.42
N SER A 50 13.66 -25.03 -2.64
CA SER A 50 14.92 -25.71 -2.34
C SER A 50 15.62 -26.26 -3.58
N TYR A 51 14.88 -26.84 -4.52
CA TYR A 51 15.49 -27.43 -5.73
C TYR A 51 16.09 -26.37 -6.66
N GLN A 52 15.44 -25.22 -6.77
CA GLN A 52 15.97 -24.08 -7.51
C GLN A 52 17.21 -23.51 -6.82
N LEU A 53 17.23 -23.49 -5.49
CA LEU A 53 18.35 -22.99 -4.71
C LEU A 53 19.63 -23.81 -4.95
N GLU A 54 19.57 -25.14 -4.96
CA GLU A 54 20.70 -26.02 -5.30
C GLU A 54 21.24 -25.80 -6.72
N THR A 55 20.35 -25.62 -7.69
CA THR A 55 20.72 -25.29 -9.09
C THR A 55 21.36 -23.91 -9.20
N LEU A 56 20.97 -22.97 -8.33
CA LEU A 56 21.53 -21.62 -8.29
C LEU A 56 22.88 -21.58 -7.55
N LYS A 57 23.10 -22.42 -6.53
CA LYS A 57 24.39 -22.54 -5.83
C LYS A 57 25.55 -22.95 -6.74
N THR A 58 25.27 -23.75 -7.77
CA THR A 58 26.27 -24.15 -8.77
C THR A 58 26.61 -23.03 -9.76
N LYS A 59 25.73 -22.02 -9.90
CA LYS A 59 25.91 -20.90 -10.82
C LYS A 59 26.42 -19.62 -10.15
N TYR A 60 26.16 -19.44 -8.86
CA TYR A 60 26.45 -18.21 -8.13
C TYR A 60 27.29 -18.48 -6.89
N VAL A 61 28.31 -17.65 -6.67
CA VAL A 61 29.14 -17.70 -5.46
C VAL A 61 28.40 -17.04 -4.30
N ILE A 62 28.25 -17.77 -3.20
CA ILE A 62 27.66 -17.25 -1.95
C ILE A 62 28.70 -16.35 -1.27
N LEU A 63 28.43 -15.05 -1.19
CA LEU A 63 29.33 -14.06 -0.58
C LEU A 63 29.29 -14.03 0.97
N ASN A 64 28.48 -14.88 1.60
CA ASN A 64 28.46 -15.07 3.07
C ASN A 64 27.86 -16.44 3.46
N PRO A 65 28.66 -17.51 3.52
CA PRO A 65 28.20 -18.79 4.05
C PRO A 65 28.06 -18.68 5.58
N LYS A 66 26.86 -18.98 6.12
CA LYS A 66 26.68 -19.09 7.57
C LYS A 66 27.27 -20.40 8.06
N ASN A 67 28.07 -20.32 9.11
CA ASN A 67 28.66 -21.47 9.78
C ASN A 67 27.66 -21.96 10.84
N ASP A 68 27.01 -23.09 10.58
CA ASP A 68 26.06 -23.69 11.52
C ASP A 68 26.85 -24.34 12.68
N GLY A 69 26.98 -23.63 13.79
CA GLY A 69 27.63 -24.16 14.98
C GLY A 69 27.77 -23.14 16.11
N ALA A 70 26.67 -22.81 16.79
CA ALA A 70 26.69 -22.35 18.18
C ALA A 70 25.29 -22.48 18.79
N GLU A 71 25.25 -23.12 19.96
CA GLU A 71 24.06 -23.46 20.74
C GLU A 71 23.32 -22.24 21.30
N PHE A 72 22.03 -22.46 21.53
CA PHE A 72 21.04 -21.51 22.02
C PHE A 72 21.39 -20.92 23.40
N SER A 73 21.46 -19.61 23.47
CA SER A 73 21.02 -18.83 24.63
C SER A 73 20.39 -17.55 24.12
N ASP A 74 19.05 -17.46 24.12
CA ASP A 74 18.28 -16.32 23.60
C ASP A 74 18.53 -15.05 24.44
N PRO A 75 19.06 -13.96 23.84
CA PRO A 75 18.80 -12.61 24.30
C PRO A 75 17.56 -12.06 23.56
N PRO A 76 16.73 -11.22 24.18
CA PRO A 76 15.61 -10.62 23.49
C PRO A 76 16.16 -9.61 22.48
N TYR A 77 15.70 -9.71 21.23
CA TYR A 77 16.06 -8.85 20.09
C TYR A 77 17.37 -9.16 19.37
N VAL A 78 17.39 -10.28 18.65
CA VAL A 78 18.40 -10.56 17.62
C VAL A 78 17.87 -10.06 16.26
N GLY A 79 18.68 -9.24 15.59
CA GLY A 79 18.45 -8.81 14.21
C GLY A 79 18.26 -10.01 13.29
N HIS A 80 17.36 -9.85 12.31
CA HIS A 80 17.03 -10.94 11.40
C HIS A 80 18.26 -11.42 10.63
N SER A 81 18.19 -12.67 10.23
CA SER A 81 19.19 -13.47 9.52
C SER A 81 19.61 -12.95 8.14
N ASP A 82 19.25 -11.73 7.76
CA ASP A 82 19.40 -11.15 6.41
C ASP A 82 20.64 -10.24 6.26
N GLY A 83 21.40 -10.01 7.32
CA GLY A 83 22.58 -9.14 7.29
C GLY A 83 22.26 -7.65 7.31
N ILE A 84 20.99 -7.27 7.55
CA ILE A 84 20.59 -5.89 7.73
C ILE A 84 20.86 -5.50 9.20
N PRO A 85 21.62 -4.42 9.46
CA PRO A 85 21.87 -3.97 10.83
C PRO A 85 20.55 -3.58 11.50
N ALA A 86 20.43 -3.89 12.79
CA ALA A 86 19.27 -3.49 13.57
C ALA A 86 19.07 -1.96 13.50
N PRO A 87 17.83 -1.46 13.45
CA PRO A 87 17.57 -0.03 13.39
C PRO A 87 18.10 0.66 14.65
N GLN A 88 18.84 1.76 14.48
CA GLN A 88 19.37 2.56 15.59
C GLN A 88 18.28 3.07 16.53
N LYS A 89 17.09 3.34 15.98
CA LYS A 89 15.92 3.73 16.74
C LYS A 89 14.66 3.08 16.19
N MET A 90 13.89 2.48 17.08
CA MET A 90 12.55 2.00 16.79
C MET A 90 11.53 3.05 17.23
N LEU A 91 10.86 3.70 16.28
CA LEU A 91 9.85 4.73 16.58
C LEU A 91 8.54 4.15 17.11
N PHE A 92 8.12 3.02 16.55
CA PHE A 92 6.88 2.34 16.89
C PHE A 92 7.18 0.87 17.16
N ALA A 93 7.10 0.46 18.42
CA ALA A 93 7.35 -0.92 18.80
C ALA A 93 6.19 -1.80 18.30
N GLY A 94 6.49 -2.87 17.58
CA GLY A 94 5.47 -3.72 16.94
C GLY A 94 4.46 -4.31 17.95
N ASN A 95 4.91 -4.60 19.17
CA ASN A 95 4.05 -5.08 20.26
C ASN A 95 3.04 -4.03 20.78
N LYS A 96 3.25 -2.75 20.46
CA LYS A 96 2.32 -1.66 20.79
C LYS A 96 1.33 -1.37 19.66
N LEU A 97 1.49 -1.98 18.48
CA LEU A 97 0.60 -1.79 17.34
C LEU A 97 -0.53 -2.81 17.38
N SER A 98 -1.77 -2.33 17.54
CA SER A 98 -2.96 -3.17 17.38
C SER A 98 -3.45 -3.15 15.94
N MET A 99 -3.47 -4.33 15.30
CA MET A 99 -4.06 -4.53 13.95
C MET A 99 -5.59 -4.53 13.95
N LYS A 100 -6.23 -4.48 15.12
CA LYS A 100 -7.67 -4.45 15.31
C LYS A 100 -8.09 -3.10 15.89
N TRP A 101 -9.35 -2.72 15.71
CA TRP A 101 -9.93 -1.58 16.40
C TRP A 101 -9.91 -1.82 17.91
N GLU A 102 -9.28 -0.92 18.68
CA GLU A 102 -9.27 -1.00 20.15
C GLU A 102 -10.63 -0.65 20.75
N ARG A 103 -11.41 0.16 20.04
CA ARG A 103 -12.77 0.57 20.40
C ARG A 103 -13.64 0.54 19.15
N VAL A 104 -14.90 0.19 19.32
CA VAL A 104 -15.89 0.24 18.24
C VAL A 104 -16.37 1.69 18.10
N TYR A 105 -16.18 2.25 16.92
CA TYR A 105 -16.68 3.57 16.55
C TYR A 105 -17.88 3.42 15.63
N ARG A 106 -18.83 4.37 15.70
CA ARG A 106 -19.82 4.53 14.62
C ARG A 106 -19.09 4.96 13.34
N VAL A 107 -19.73 4.75 12.20
CA VAL A 107 -19.20 5.23 10.91
C VAL A 107 -18.93 6.73 11.01
N GLY A 108 -17.70 7.13 10.74
CA GLY A 108 -17.27 8.51 10.76
C GLY A 108 -17.90 9.34 9.64
N ALA A 109 -17.66 10.65 9.68
CA ALA A 109 -18.17 11.60 8.71
C ALA A 109 -17.68 11.31 7.27
N GLY A 110 -18.56 11.60 6.31
CA GLY A 110 -18.18 11.73 4.90
C GLY A 110 -17.30 12.96 4.66
N LEU A 111 -16.77 13.09 3.45
CA LEU A 111 -15.99 14.26 3.02
C LEU A 111 -16.68 14.97 1.86
N HIS A 112 -16.87 16.28 1.99
CA HIS A 112 -17.37 17.09 0.89
C HIS A 112 -16.35 17.12 -0.25
N ASN A 113 -16.81 16.93 -1.48
CA ASN A 113 -15.99 17.19 -2.67
C ASN A 113 -16.02 18.71 -2.96
N LEU A 114 -14.85 19.34 -2.89
CA LEU A 114 -14.68 20.80 -3.02
C LEU A 114 -14.18 21.21 -4.41
N GLY A 115 -14.45 20.39 -5.43
CA GLY A 115 -13.99 20.56 -6.81
C GLY A 115 -12.78 19.69 -7.11
N ASN A 116 -12.99 18.56 -7.80
CA ASN A 116 -11.96 17.58 -8.16
C ASN A 116 -11.11 17.07 -6.97
N THR A 117 -11.67 17.02 -5.77
CA THR A 117 -10.97 16.54 -4.55
C THR A 117 -11.29 15.08 -4.20
N CYS A 118 -11.95 14.35 -5.10
CA CYS A 118 -12.36 12.97 -4.83
C CYS A 118 -11.19 12.00 -4.64
N PHE A 119 -10.06 12.22 -5.32
CA PHE A 119 -8.82 11.44 -5.16
C PHE A 119 -8.24 11.56 -3.74
N LEU A 120 -8.31 12.76 -3.16
CA LEU A 120 -7.92 13.04 -1.79
C LEU A 120 -8.92 12.41 -0.83
N ASN A 121 -10.21 12.62 -1.07
CA ASN A 121 -11.26 12.13 -0.17
C ASN A 121 -11.24 10.61 -0.03
N SER A 122 -11.12 9.87 -1.14
CA SER A 122 -11.05 8.41 -1.11
C SER A 122 -9.82 7.93 -0.34
N THR A 123 -8.65 8.51 -0.64
CA THR A 123 -7.38 8.18 0.02
C THR A 123 -7.44 8.42 1.53
N VAL A 124 -7.90 9.60 1.94
CA VAL A 124 -8.00 9.99 3.35
C VAL A 124 -8.97 9.08 4.09
N GLN A 125 -10.11 8.73 3.49
CA GLN A 125 -11.05 7.78 4.10
C GLN A 125 -10.41 6.39 4.28
N CYS A 126 -9.68 5.87 3.30
CA CYS A 126 -8.95 4.60 3.44
C CYS A 126 -7.95 4.62 4.62
N LEU A 127 -7.20 5.72 4.76
CA LEU A 127 -6.27 5.90 5.88
C LEU A 127 -7.01 6.02 7.22
N THR A 128 -8.13 6.74 7.27
CA THR A 128 -8.96 6.91 8.48
C THR A 128 -9.48 5.57 9.02
N TYR A 129 -9.77 4.62 8.14
CA TYR A 129 -10.26 3.29 8.53
C TYR A 129 -9.17 2.21 8.59
N THR A 130 -7.89 2.59 8.64
CA THR A 130 -6.77 1.67 8.88
C THR A 130 -6.55 1.54 10.39
N PRO A 131 -6.91 0.40 11.05
CA PRO A 131 -7.01 0.35 12.51
C PRO A 131 -5.73 0.71 13.27
N PRO A 132 -4.53 0.21 12.91
CA PRO A 132 -3.29 0.62 13.60
C PRO A 132 -3.07 2.14 13.59
N LEU A 133 -3.29 2.76 12.43
CA LEU A 133 -3.11 4.21 12.26
C LEU A 133 -4.18 4.97 13.04
N ALA A 134 -5.43 4.55 12.95
CA ALA A 134 -6.54 5.17 13.65
C ALA A 134 -6.37 5.10 15.17
N ASN A 135 -6.02 3.93 15.72
CA ASN A 135 -5.76 3.74 17.15
C ASN A 135 -4.65 4.70 17.63
N TYR A 136 -3.52 4.74 16.91
CA TYR A 136 -2.41 5.62 17.23
C TYR A 136 -2.83 7.10 17.22
N LEU A 137 -3.51 7.56 16.17
CA LEU A 137 -3.91 8.96 16.05
C LEU A 137 -5.00 9.37 17.04
N LEU A 138 -5.93 8.47 17.36
CA LEU A 138 -6.97 8.71 18.37
C LEU A 138 -6.41 8.75 19.79
N SER A 139 -5.27 8.10 20.07
CA SER A 139 -4.56 8.22 21.35
C SER A 139 -4.03 9.64 21.63
N LYS A 140 -3.88 10.46 20.57
CA LYS A 140 -3.29 11.81 20.58
C LYS A 140 -1.83 11.87 21.04
N GLU A 141 -1.14 10.73 21.10
CA GLU A 141 0.26 10.64 21.53
C GLU A 141 1.15 11.58 20.70
N HIS A 142 1.03 11.56 19.37
CA HIS A 142 1.83 12.42 18.49
C HIS A 142 1.68 13.90 18.83
N SER A 143 0.45 14.42 18.92
CA SER A 143 0.22 15.84 19.17
C SER A 143 0.80 16.35 20.51
N ARG A 144 0.95 15.46 21.50
CA ARG A 144 1.55 15.82 22.80
C ARG A 144 3.06 15.99 22.74
N SER A 145 3.72 15.30 21.81
CA SER A 145 5.18 15.32 21.66
C SER A 145 5.66 15.99 20.37
N CYS A 146 4.75 16.47 19.53
CA CYS A 146 5.10 17.10 18.26
C CYS A 146 5.65 18.50 18.49
N HIS A 147 6.89 18.73 18.07
CA HIS A 147 7.57 20.03 18.16
C HIS A 147 7.87 20.60 16.77
N GLN A 148 7.25 20.06 15.73
CA GLN A 148 7.46 20.50 14.36
C GLN A 148 6.78 21.86 14.14
N SER A 149 7.57 22.90 13.92
CA SER A 149 7.07 24.21 13.52
C SER A 149 6.52 24.16 12.09
N GLY A 150 5.26 24.56 11.90
CA GLY A 150 4.63 24.65 10.59
C GLY A 150 3.82 23.41 10.21
N PHE A 151 4.22 22.70 9.16
CA PHE A 151 3.45 21.57 8.60
C PHE A 151 3.92 20.24 9.17
N CYS A 152 3.01 19.52 9.81
CA CYS A 152 3.18 18.13 10.19
C CYS A 152 2.01 17.30 9.66
N MET A 153 2.30 16.35 8.79
CA MET A 153 1.25 15.54 8.16
C MET A 153 0.54 14.61 9.15
N ILE A 154 1.26 14.10 10.16
CA ILE A 154 0.65 13.32 11.25
C ILE A 154 -0.35 14.17 12.04
N CYS A 155 -0.03 15.43 12.36
CA CYS A 155 -0.98 16.35 13.01
C CYS A 155 -2.22 16.62 12.14
N VAL A 156 -2.05 16.80 10.83
CA VAL A 156 -3.17 16.98 9.89
C VAL A 156 -4.08 15.75 9.90
N MET A 157 -3.50 14.55 9.77
CA MET A 157 -4.25 13.29 9.80
C MET A 157 -4.92 13.06 11.15
N GLN A 158 -4.23 13.33 12.27
CA GLN A 158 -4.77 13.18 13.62
C GLN A 158 -6.03 14.01 13.81
N ASN A 159 -5.96 15.30 13.45
CA ASN A 159 -7.08 16.22 13.55
C ASN A 159 -8.24 15.76 12.65
N HIS A 160 -7.95 15.26 11.45
CA HIS A 160 -8.98 14.73 10.57
C HIS A 160 -9.70 13.53 11.17
N ILE A 161 -8.98 12.52 11.66
CA ILE A 161 -9.59 11.32 12.25
C ILE A 161 -10.47 11.68 13.45
N ILE A 162 -9.99 12.57 14.32
CA ILE A 162 -10.79 13.06 15.47
C ILE A 162 -12.08 13.72 14.98
N GLN A 163 -12.01 14.59 13.97
CA GLN A 163 -13.19 15.26 13.41
C GLN A 163 -14.13 14.28 12.70
N ALA A 164 -13.60 13.29 11.97
CA ALA A 164 -14.39 12.30 11.28
C ALA A 164 -15.24 11.50 12.27
N PHE A 165 -14.65 10.99 13.36
CA PHE A 165 -15.40 10.22 14.36
C PHE A 165 -16.25 11.09 15.30
N ALA A 166 -15.94 12.38 15.47
CA ALA A 166 -16.78 13.30 16.25
C ALA A 166 -18.06 13.74 15.50
N ASN A 167 -18.06 13.66 14.17
CA ASN A 167 -19.15 14.13 13.31
C ASN A 167 -19.85 12.99 12.55
N THR A 168 -20.00 11.82 13.20
CA THR A 168 -20.73 10.66 12.64
C THR A 168 -22.06 11.07 12.00
N GLY A 169 -22.33 10.56 10.80
CA GLY A 169 -23.56 10.82 10.04
C GLY A 169 -23.57 12.14 9.25
N ASN A 170 -22.55 12.99 9.43
CA ASN A 170 -22.41 14.24 8.70
C ASN A 170 -21.35 14.14 7.59
N SER A 171 -21.12 15.24 6.88
CA SER A 171 -19.97 15.43 6.00
C SER A 171 -19.14 16.62 6.46
N ILE A 172 -17.82 16.47 6.45
CA ILE A 172 -16.86 17.52 6.84
C ILE A 172 -16.02 17.95 5.64
N LYS A 173 -15.46 19.17 5.70
CA LYS A 173 -14.59 19.70 4.64
C LYS A 173 -13.12 19.41 4.99
N PRO A 174 -12.32 18.74 4.13
CA PRO A 174 -10.92 18.44 4.39
C PRO A 174 -10.00 19.66 4.15
N VAL A 175 -10.34 20.82 4.72
CA VAL A 175 -9.68 22.11 4.45
C VAL A 175 -8.19 22.07 4.77
N SER A 176 -7.78 21.39 5.85
CA SER A 176 -6.37 21.25 6.22
C SER A 176 -5.53 20.58 5.13
N PHE A 177 -6.05 19.52 4.50
CA PHE A 177 -5.34 18.85 3.42
C PHE A 177 -5.22 19.74 2.19
N ILE A 178 -6.30 20.46 1.84
CA ILE A 178 -6.32 21.35 0.67
C ILE A 178 -5.35 22.52 0.86
N ARG A 179 -5.36 23.16 2.03
CA ARG A 179 -4.46 24.26 2.37
C ARG A 179 -2.99 23.85 2.28
N ASP A 180 -2.68 22.65 2.75
CA ASP A 180 -1.31 22.14 2.82
C ASP A 180 -0.96 21.19 1.65
N LEU A 181 -1.77 21.15 0.58
CA LEU A 181 -1.63 20.22 -0.54
C LEU A 181 -0.25 20.28 -1.22
N LYS A 182 0.26 21.51 -1.43
CA LYS A 182 1.61 21.74 -1.99
C LYS A 182 2.75 21.29 -1.09
N LYS A 183 2.50 21.13 0.22
CA LYS A 183 3.47 20.61 1.19
C LYS A 183 3.50 19.09 1.21
N ILE A 184 2.41 18.44 0.78
CA ILE A 184 2.36 16.99 0.53
C ILE A 184 3.14 16.67 -0.75
N ALA A 185 2.81 17.34 -1.86
CA ALA A 185 3.61 17.28 -3.08
C ALA A 185 3.55 18.61 -3.85
N ARG A 186 4.69 19.07 -4.38
CA ARG A 186 4.80 20.41 -4.99
C ARG A 186 3.93 20.61 -6.24
N HIS A 187 3.66 19.54 -6.98
CA HIS A 187 2.94 19.60 -8.26
C HIS A 187 1.41 19.56 -8.09
N PHE A 188 0.90 19.11 -6.93
CA PHE A 188 -0.54 19.09 -6.71
C PHE A 188 -1.13 20.50 -6.68
N ARG A 189 -2.25 20.67 -7.39
CA ARG A 189 -2.98 21.93 -7.48
C ARG A 189 -4.42 21.74 -7.07
N PHE A 190 -4.90 22.60 -6.17
CA PHE A 190 -6.30 22.61 -5.81
C PHE A 190 -7.18 22.85 -7.05
N GLY A 191 -8.26 22.08 -7.16
CA GLY A 191 -9.18 22.11 -8.30
C GLY A 191 -8.76 21.25 -9.51
N SER A 192 -7.52 20.75 -9.54
CA SER A 192 -7.09 19.77 -10.54
C SER A 192 -7.42 18.35 -10.07
N GLN A 193 -7.81 17.49 -11.00
CA GLN A 193 -7.96 16.06 -10.74
C GLN A 193 -6.56 15.43 -10.74
N GLU A 194 -6.29 14.55 -9.78
CA GLU A 194 -4.98 13.90 -9.59
C GLU A 194 -5.17 12.39 -9.40
N ASP A 195 -4.07 11.64 -9.47
CA ASP A 195 -4.06 10.20 -9.18
C ASP A 195 -4.13 9.95 -7.65
N ALA A 196 -5.09 9.13 -7.21
CA ALA A 196 -5.28 8.83 -5.79
C ALA A 196 -4.13 8.03 -5.18
N HIS A 197 -3.54 7.10 -5.94
CA HIS A 197 -2.39 6.33 -5.49
C HIS A 197 -1.15 7.21 -5.39
N GLU A 198 -0.94 8.15 -6.31
CA GLU A 198 0.12 9.15 -6.18
C GLU A 198 -0.07 10.00 -4.91
N PHE A 199 -1.28 10.51 -4.67
CA PHE A 199 -1.60 11.26 -3.46
C PHE A 199 -1.40 10.45 -2.18
N LEU A 200 -1.76 9.16 -2.18
CA LEU A 200 -1.50 8.23 -1.08
C LEU A 200 -0.01 8.11 -0.77
N ARG A 201 0.83 7.89 -1.80
CA ARG A 201 2.28 7.75 -1.63
C ARG A 201 2.90 8.99 -1.01
N TYR A 202 2.57 10.18 -1.53
CA TYR A 202 3.09 11.43 -0.96
C TYR A 202 2.55 11.71 0.44
N THR A 203 1.30 11.33 0.73
CA THR A 203 0.73 11.46 2.07
C THR A 203 1.47 10.58 3.08
N ILE A 204 1.74 9.32 2.75
CA ILE A 204 2.51 8.40 3.60
C ILE A 204 3.95 8.89 3.77
N ASP A 205 4.61 9.32 2.69
CA ASP A 205 5.97 9.87 2.76
C ASP A 205 6.03 11.13 3.65
N ALA A 206 5.06 12.03 3.54
CA ALA A 206 4.95 13.21 4.41
C ALA A 206 4.68 12.83 5.88
N MET A 207 3.90 11.79 6.13
CA MET A 207 3.70 11.23 7.48
C MET A 207 5.00 10.63 8.04
N GLN A 208 5.73 9.86 7.24
CA GLN A 208 7.02 9.29 7.62
C GLN A 208 8.06 10.38 7.92
N LYS A 209 8.16 11.40 7.08
CA LYS A 209 9.04 12.57 7.32
C LYS A 209 8.68 13.30 8.61
N ALA A 210 7.40 13.42 8.94
CA ALA A 210 6.97 14.01 10.21
C ALA A 210 7.36 13.15 11.43
N CYS A 211 7.24 11.82 11.33
CA CYS A 211 7.71 10.91 12.39
C CYS A 211 9.23 10.93 12.56
N LEU A 212 9.97 11.14 11.48
CA LEU A 212 11.44 11.21 11.48
C LEU A 212 11.98 12.60 11.81
N ASN A 213 11.12 13.60 12.00
CA ASN A 213 11.58 14.95 12.32
C ASN A 213 12.30 14.98 13.68
N GLY A 214 13.51 15.53 13.71
CA GLY A 214 14.36 15.56 14.89
C GLY A 214 15.28 14.34 15.06
N TYR A 215 15.24 13.37 14.13
CA TYR A 215 16.21 12.27 14.07
C TYR A 215 17.33 12.55 13.06
N PRO A 216 18.54 12.03 13.29
CA PRO A 216 19.60 12.06 12.29
C PRO A 216 19.13 11.30 11.04
N LYS A 217 19.54 11.81 9.87
CA LYS A 217 19.23 11.21 8.56
C LYS A 217 20.14 10.05 8.24
#